data_AF-A0A0R1N291-F1
#
_entry.id   AF-A0A0R1N291-F1
#
_cell.length_a   1.000
_cell.length_b   1.000
_cell.length_c   1.000
_cell.angle_alpha   90.00
_cell.angle_beta   90.00
_cell.angle_gamma   90.00
#
_symmetry.space_group_name_H-M   'P 1'
#
loop_
_entity.id
_entity.type
_entity.pdbx_description
1 polymer ?
#
loop_
_entity_poly.entity_id
_entity_poly.type
_entity_poly.pdbx_seq_one_letter_code
_entity_poly.pdbx_strand_id
1 'polypeptide(L)'
;MENQKKEPVLPGGMKVTKLVVGILQLVIACFILFQSCAVGVSHAFENKSNDAGGTAGAFAAILFLAAGIVYIATRKSQKLGGDIAGMVLMLIAWIFAIANAGDYSDLMIWGWLAFIIGVGFFLWHLLFNRKLKKSSPQAK
;
A
#
# COMPACT_ATOMS: atom_id res chain seq x y z
N MET A 1 31.85 -10.30 30.25
CA MET A 1 30.51 -10.86 29.99
C MET A 1 29.73 -9.83 29.22
N GLU A 2 29.90 -9.84 27.90
CA GLU A 2 29.29 -8.86 27.01
C GLU A 2 27.81 -9.20 26.88
N ASN A 3 26.94 -8.31 27.37
CA ASN A 3 25.50 -8.41 27.19
C ASN A 3 25.19 -8.29 25.69
N GLN A 4 25.21 -9.44 25.02
CA GLN A 4 24.69 -9.62 23.67
C GLN A 4 23.18 -9.39 23.72
N LYS A 5 22.79 -8.11 23.68
CA LYS A 5 21.43 -7.65 23.46
C LYS A 5 21.00 -8.22 22.11
N LYS A 6 20.42 -9.42 22.13
CA LYS A 6 19.86 -10.06 20.94
C LYS A 6 18.85 -9.07 20.36
N GLU A 7 19.21 -8.44 19.25
CA GLU A 7 18.28 -7.62 18.51
C GLU A 7 17.03 -8.47 18.22
N PRO A 8 15.81 -7.91 18.38
CA PRO A 8 14.60 -8.66 18.13
C PRO A 8 14.63 -9.13 16.68
N VAL A 9 14.85 -10.43 16.48
CA VAL A 9 14.81 -11.05 15.16
C VAL A 9 13.37 -10.96 14.70
N LEU A 10 13.11 -10.17 13.64
CA LEU A 10 11.79 -10.21 12.99
C LEU A 10 11.46 -11.66 12.67
N PRO A 11 10.33 -12.22 13.15
CA PRO A 11 9.97 -13.58 12.80
C PRO A 11 9.92 -13.66 11.28
N GLY A 12 10.47 -14.73 10.71
CA GLY A 12 10.62 -14.88 9.25
C GLY A 12 9.35 -14.55 8.46
N GLY A 13 8.17 -14.73 9.09
CA GLY A 13 6.87 -14.31 8.57
C GLY A 13 6.79 -12.85 8.12
N MET A 14 7.40 -11.87 8.79
CA MET A 14 7.24 -10.45 8.43
C MET A 14 7.90 -10.09 7.09
N LYS A 15 8.99 -10.79 6.75
CA LYS A 15 9.63 -10.67 5.42
C LYS A 15 8.70 -11.21 4.33
N VAL A 16 8.01 -12.31 4.61
CA VAL A 16 7.04 -12.93 3.71
C VAL A 16 5.79 -12.06 3.60
N THR A 17 5.28 -11.49 4.69
CA THR A 17 4.10 -10.61 4.65
C THR A 17 4.35 -9.39 3.78
N LYS A 18 5.50 -8.70 3.91
CA LYS A 18 5.85 -7.56 3.05
C LYS A 18 5.96 -7.95 1.58
N LEU A 19 6.52 -9.14 1.29
CA LEU A 19 6.58 -9.66 -0.06
C LEU A 19 5.18 -9.91 -0.64
N VAL A 20 4.32 -10.61 0.11
CA VAL A 20 2.96 -10.95 -0.33
C VAL A 20 2.13 -9.69 -0.53
N VAL A 21 2.16 -8.74 0.42
CA VAL A 21 1.44 -7.46 0.30
C VAL A 21 1.94 -6.65 -0.90
N GLY A 22 3.26 -6.61 -1.12
CA GLY A 22 3.82 -5.94 -2.29
C GLY A 22 3.36 -6.58 -3.62
N ILE A 23 3.38 -7.91 -3.74
CA ILE A 23 2.89 -8.61 -4.93
C ILE A 23 1.38 -8.37 -5.13
N LEU A 24 0.59 -8.42 -4.06
CA LEU A 24 -0.86 -8.12 -4.12
C LEU A 24 -1.12 -6.71 -4.67
N GLN A 25 -0.34 -5.72 -4.22
CA GLN A 25 -0.46 -4.35 -4.74
C GLN A 25 -0.08 -4.22 -6.21
N LEU A 26 0.92 -4.97 -6.69
CA LEU A 26 1.25 -5.01 -8.12
C LEU A 26 0.08 -5.59 -8.94
N VAL A 27 -0.52 -6.67 -8.47
CA VAL A 27 -1.68 -7.30 -9.14
C VAL A 27 -2.87 -6.33 -9.16
N ILE A 28 -3.18 -5.69 -8.03
CA ILE A 28 -4.23 -4.67 -7.94
C ILE A 28 -3.96 -3.51 -8.90
N ALA A 29 -2.73 -3.02 -8.97
CA ALA A 29 -2.35 -1.95 -9.90
C ALA A 29 -2.64 -2.34 -11.35
N CYS A 30 -2.32 -3.58 -11.76
CA CYS A 30 -2.66 -4.07 -13.09
C CYS A 30 -4.17 -4.07 -13.32
N PHE A 31 -4.99 -4.53 -12.36
CA PHE A 31 -6.45 -4.49 -12.48
C PHE A 31 -6.99 -3.07 -12.61
N ILE A 32 -6.51 -2.13 -11.80
CA ILE A 32 -6.90 -0.72 -11.88
C ILE A 32 -6.53 -0.16 -13.25
N LEU A 33 -5.34 -0.43 -13.78
CA LEU A 33 -4.93 0.03 -15.12
C LEU A 33 -5.86 -0.50 -16.22
N PHE A 34 -6.18 -1.79 -16.20
CA PHE A 34 -7.11 -2.36 -17.19
C PHE A 34 -8.51 -1.72 -17.11
N GLN A 35 -9.02 -1.49 -15.90
CA GLN A 35 -10.28 -0.77 -15.71
C GLN A 35 -10.19 0.68 -16.20
N SER A 36 -9.10 1.38 -15.89
CA SER A 36 -8.87 2.76 -16.30
C SER A 36 -8.81 2.90 -17.82
N CYS A 37 -8.13 1.96 -18.51
CA CYS A 37 -8.09 1.91 -19.97
C CYS A 37 -9.47 1.61 -20.56
N ALA A 38 -10.23 0.68 -19.96
CA ALA A 38 -11.58 0.37 -20.42
C ALA A 38 -12.52 1.58 -20.28
N VAL A 39 -12.45 2.29 -19.16
CA VAL A 39 -13.20 3.53 -18.90
C VAL A 39 -12.80 4.62 -19.89
N GLY A 40 -11.50 4.87 -20.08
CA GLY A 40 -11.02 5.87 -21.06
C GLY A 40 -11.43 5.54 -22.50
N VAL A 41 -11.36 4.27 -22.91
CA VAL A 41 -11.83 3.84 -24.24
C VAL A 41 -13.35 4.02 -24.36
N SER A 42 -14.13 3.64 -23.34
CA SER A 42 -15.59 3.81 -23.36
C SER A 42 -16.00 5.29 -23.48
N HIS A 43 -15.31 6.20 -22.78
CA HIS A 43 -15.58 7.64 -22.87
C HIS A 43 -15.17 8.23 -24.22
N ALA A 44 -14.08 7.74 -24.82
CA ALA A 44 -13.67 8.13 -26.17
C ALA A 44 -14.71 7.74 -27.23
N PHE A 45 -15.38 6.60 -27.08
CA PHE A 45 -16.49 6.20 -27.96
C PHE A 45 -17.80 6.96 -27.67
N GLU A 46 -18.05 7.32 -26.41
CA GLU A 46 -19.25 8.07 -26.01
C GLU A 46 -19.15 9.59 -26.24
N ASN A 47 -18.03 10.11 -26.76
CA ASN A 47 -17.75 11.54 -26.91
C ASN A 47 -17.95 12.36 -25.61
N LYS A 48 -17.81 11.72 -24.44
CA LYS A 48 -17.83 12.42 -23.15
C LYS A 48 -16.43 12.96 -22.90
N SER A 49 -16.25 14.26 -23.11
CA SER A 49 -14.97 14.97 -22.93
C SER A 49 -14.50 15.10 -21.48
N ASN A 50 -15.22 14.54 -20.50
CA ASN A 50 -14.88 14.63 -19.08
C ASN A 50 -14.20 13.35 -18.59
N ASP A 51 -13.00 13.10 -19.13
CA ASP A 51 -12.20 11.88 -18.98
C ASP A 51 -11.49 11.73 -17.60
N ALA A 52 -12.07 12.35 -16.58
CA ALA A 52 -11.46 12.44 -15.24
C ALA A 52 -11.26 11.05 -14.61
N GLY A 53 -12.17 10.09 -14.82
CA GLY A 53 -12.10 8.75 -14.25
C GLY A 53 -10.98 7.89 -14.84
N GLY A 54 -10.84 7.89 -16.17
CA GLY A 54 -9.80 7.13 -16.88
C GLY A 54 -8.38 7.62 -16.58
N THR A 55 -8.21 8.90 -16.28
CA THR A 55 -6.90 9.47 -15.89
C THR A 55 -6.62 9.29 -14.40
N ALA A 56 -7.65 9.44 -13.55
CA ALA A 56 -7.52 9.28 -12.11
C ALA A 56 -7.23 7.83 -11.71
N GLY A 57 -7.86 6.85 -12.36
CA GLY A 57 -7.55 5.43 -12.17
C GLY A 57 -6.10 5.09 -12.53
N ALA A 58 -5.58 5.64 -13.63
CA ALA A 58 -4.21 5.43 -14.06
C ALA A 58 -3.21 6.00 -13.03
N PHE A 59 -3.48 7.19 -12.50
CA PHE A 59 -2.69 7.77 -11.41
C PHE A 59 -2.73 6.92 -10.13
N ALA A 60 -3.93 6.47 -9.73
CA ALA A 60 -4.08 5.59 -8.57
C ALA A 60 -3.27 4.28 -8.76
N ALA A 61 -3.31 3.69 -9.95
CA ALA A 61 -2.56 2.48 -10.24
C ALA A 61 -1.03 2.68 -10.15
N ILE A 62 -0.50 3.82 -10.61
CA ILE A 62 0.93 4.15 -10.46
C ILE A 62 1.31 4.23 -8.98
N LEU A 63 0.45 4.81 -8.14
CA LEU A 63 0.70 4.88 -6.69
C LEU A 63 0.66 3.49 -6.02
N PHE A 64 -0.28 2.63 -6.41
CA PHE A 64 -0.31 1.22 -5.97
C PHE A 64 0.94 0.45 -6.41
N LEU A 65 1.38 0.66 -7.65
CA LEU A 65 2.60 0.06 -8.19
C LEU A 65 3.84 0.52 -7.41
N ALA A 66 3.98 1.83 -7.18
CA ALA A 66 5.09 2.40 -6.43
C ALA A 66 5.15 1.86 -4.99
N ALA A 67 4.01 1.80 -4.30
CA ALA A 67 3.94 1.23 -2.95
C ALA A 67 4.30 -0.27 -2.95
N GLY A 68 3.82 -1.04 -3.92
CA GLY A 68 4.14 -2.46 -4.07
C GLY A 68 5.65 -2.70 -4.26
N ILE A 69 6.29 -1.89 -5.10
CA ILE A 69 7.75 -1.93 -5.29
C ILE A 69 8.48 -1.59 -3.99
N VAL A 70 8.03 -0.55 -3.26
CA VAL A 70 8.62 -0.18 -1.96
C VAL A 70 8.55 -1.34 -0.98
N TYR A 71 7.41 -2.04 -0.87
CA TYR A 71 7.30 -3.21 0.03
C TYR A 71 8.19 -4.38 -0.41
N ILE A 72 8.31 -4.64 -1.71
CA ILE A 72 9.19 -5.69 -2.23
C ILE A 72 10.67 -5.33 -1.98
N ALA A 73 11.06 -4.08 -2.23
CA ALA A 73 12.43 -3.61 -2.04
C ALA A 73 12.82 -3.58 -0.55
N THR A 74 11.89 -3.19 0.32
CA THR A 74 12.11 -3.08 1.76
C THR A 74 11.78 -4.35 2.54
N ARG A 75 11.39 -5.45 1.88
CA ARG A 75 11.02 -6.73 2.51
C ARG A 75 12.08 -7.30 3.46
N LYS A 76 13.36 -7.01 3.20
CA LYS A 76 14.49 -7.48 4.03
C LYS A 76 14.86 -6.49 5.14
N SER A 77 14.36 -5.27 5.08
CA SER A 77 14.67 -4.20 6.04
C SER A 77 13.99 -4.47 7.38
N GLN A 78 14.76 -4.39 8.45
CA GLN A 78 14.26 -4.41 9.84
C GLN A 78 13.67 -3.04 10.24
N LYS A 79 13.96 -1.98 9.48
CA LYS A 79 13.50 -0.62 9.77
C LYS A 79 12.08 -0.41 9.24
N LEU A 80 11.32 0.40 9.98
CA LEU A 80 9.95 0.81 9.64
C LEU A 80 9.85 1.75 8.43
N GLY A 81 10.98 2.24 7.90
CA GLY A 81 10.99 3.24 6.84
C GLY A 81 10.25 2.82 5.57
N GLY A 82 10.33 1.53 5.21
CA GLY A 82 9.58 0.99 4.07
C GLY A 82 8.07 0.96 4.29
N ASP A 83 7.65 0.65 5.51
CA ASP A 83 6.22 0.59 5.86
C ASP A 83 5.63 2.00 5.98
N ILE A 84 6.42 2.96 6.49
CA ILE A 84 6.04 4.38 6.54
C ILE A 84 5.90 4.93 5.11
N ALA A 85 6.88 4.66 4.23
CA ALA A 85 6.81 5.09 2.84
C ALA A 85 5.61 4.46 2.11
N GLY A 86 5.37 3.16 2.30
CA GLY A 86 4.20 2.47 1.76
C GLY A 86 2.88 3.04 2.28
N MET A 87 2.79 3.36 3.58
CA MET A 87 1.63 4.02 4.19
C MET A 87 1.38 5.41 3.57
N VAL A 88 2.43 6.24 3.43
CA VAL A 88 2.29 7.58 2.85
C VAL A 88 1.82 7.51 1.40
N LEU A 89 2.40 6.63 0.58
CA LEU A 89 1.97 6.43 -0.81
C LEU A 89 0.50 5.99 -0.91
N MET A 90 0.07 5.08 -0.03
CA MET A 90 -1.31 4.62 0.04
C MET A 90 -2.29 5.70 0.53
N LEU A 91 -1.88 6.56 1.46
CA LEU A 91 -2.69 7.69 1.91
C LEU A 91 -2.87 8.74 0.81
N ILE A 92 -1.80 9.02 0.06
CA ILE A 92 -1.87 9.90 -1.12
C ILE A 92 -2.82 9.29 -2.16
N ALA A 93 -2.71 7.99 -2.42
CA ALA A 93 -3.61 7.28 -3.33
C ALA A 93 -5.07 7.36 -2.88
N TRP A 94 -5.34 7.19 -1.58
CA TRP A 94 -6.68 7.32 -1.02
C TRP A 94 -7.25 8.73 -1.17
N ILE A 95 -6.51 9.76 -0.75
CA ILE A 95 -6.96 11.16 -0.86
C ILE A 95 -7.22 11.51 -2.32
N PHE A 96 -6.31 11.13 -3.22
CA PHE A 96 -6.45 11.37 -4.64
C PHE A 96 -7.67 10.64 -5.23
N ALA A 97 -7.86 9.36 -4.89
CA ALA A 97 -8.98 8.57 -5.36
C ALA A 97 -10.32 9.12 -4.87
N ILE A 98 -10.46 9.48 -3.60
CA ILE A 98 -11.70 10.07 -3.06
C ILE A 98 -11.96 11.46 -3.63
N ALA A 99 -10.92 12.29 -3.81
CA ALA A 99 -11.07 13.63 -4.38
C ALA A 99 -11.51 13.61 -5.85
N ASN A 100 -11.12 12.57 -6.60
CA ASN A 100 -11.47 12.39 -8.00
C ASN A 100 -12.57 11.33 -8.24
N ALA A 101 -13.15 10.77 -7.16
CA ALA A 101 -14.12 9.69 -7.25
C ALA A 101 -15.36 10.12 -8.02
N GLY A 102 -15.90 11.32 -7.78
CA GLY A 102 -17.12 11.79 -8.48
C GLY A 102 -18.21 10.70 -8.50
N ASP A 103 -18.60 10.29 -9.71
CA ASP A 103 -19.55 9.18 -9.95
C ASP A 103 -18.88 7.80 -10.19
N TYR A 104 -17.55 7.74 -10.20
CA TYR A 104 -16.75 6.53 -10.44
C TYR A 104 -16.70 5.66 -9.17
N SER A 105 -17.63 4.71 -9.09
CA SER A 105 -17.73 3.77 -7.97
C SER A 105 -16.48 2.90 -7.81
N ASP A 106 -15.85 2.50 -8.91
CA ASP A 106 -14.58 1.78 -8.94
C ASP A 106 -13.46 2.57 -8.21
N LEU A 107 -13.23 3.83 -8.59
CA LEU A 107 -12.20 4.67 -7.97
C LEU A 107 -12.42 4.87 -6.46
N MET A 108 -13.68 4.98 -6.02
CA MET A 108 -14.02 5.06 -4.60
C MET A 108 -13.63 3.78 -3.84
N ILE A 109 -13.92 2.60 -4.41
CA ILE A 109 -13.55 1.30 -3.83
C ILE A 109 -12.02 1.17 -3.72
N TRP A 110 -11.30 1.52 -4.79
CA TRP A 110 -9.84 1.47 -4.81
C TRP A 110 -9.21 2.42 -3.80
N GLY A 111 -9.80 3.61 -3.62
CA GLY A 111 -9.41 4.55 -2.58
C GLY A 111 -9.53 3.95 -1.18
N TRP A 112 -10.71 3.46 -0.81
CA TRP A 112 -10.91 2.85 0.52
C TRP A 112 -10.02 1.64 0.75
N LEU A 113 -9.78 0.84 -0.29
CA LEU A 113 -8.82 -0.26 -0.23
C LEU A 113 -7.40 0.24 0.05
N ALA A 114 -6.96 1.32 -0.60
CA ALA A 114 -5.65 1.95 -0.35
C ALA A 114 -5.53 2.39 1.12
N PHE A 115 -6.57 3.00 1.67
CA PHE A 115 -6.60 3.42 3.08
C PHE A 115 -6.44 2.22 4.03
N ILE A 116 -7.24 1.16 3.81
CA ILE A 116 -7.19 -0.05 4.63
C ILE A 116 -5.82 -0.72 4.54
N ILE A 117 -5.24 -0.82 3.35
CA ILE A 117 -3.92 -1.42 3.17
C ILE A 117 -2.85 -0.54 3.83
N GLY A 118 -2.84 0.77 3.58
CA GLY A 118 -1.83 1.68 4.12
C GLY A 118 -1.87 1.75 5.65
N VAL A 119 -3.03 2.09 6.22
CA VAL A 119 -3.20 2.28 7.67
C VAL A 119 -3.27 0.93 8.40
N GLY A 120 -4.03 -0.03 7.86
CA GLY A 120 -4.19 -1.35 8.47
C GLY A 120 -2.87 -2.12 8.53
N PHE A 121 -2.10 -2.11 7.43
CA PHE A 121 -0.78 -2.76 7.41
C PHE A 121 0.20 -2.08 8.38
N PHE A 122 0.21 -0.74 8.41
CA PHE A 122 1.07 0.01 9.32
C PHE A 122 0.72 -0.21 10.80
N LEU A 123 -0.57 -0.14 11.16
CA LEU A 123 -1.03 -0.40 12.53
C LEU A 123 -0.73 -1.83 12.97
N TRP A 124 -0.99 -2.81 12.10
CA TRP A 124 -0.65 -4.21 12.37
C TRP A 124 0.85 -4.36 12.65
N HIS A 125 1.70 -3.79 11.78
CA HIS A 125 3.14 -3.84 11.93
C HIS A 125 3.62 -3.15 13.21
N LEU A 126 3.04 -1.99 13.56
CA LEU A 126 3.36 -1.25 14.78
C LEU A 126 2.97 -2.03 16.04
N LEU A 127 1.76 -2.59 16.08
CA LEU A 127 1.28 -3.41 17.21
C LEU A 127 2.13 -4.66 17.39
N PHE A 128 2.51 -5.31 16.28
CA PHE A 128 3.40 -6.46 16.30
C PHE A 128 4.79 -6.10 16.86
N ASN A 129 5.34 -4.96 16.45
CA ASN A 129 6.63 -4.46 16.97
C ASN A 129 6.55 -4.11 18.47
N ARG A 130 5.41 -3.56 18.94
CA ARG A 130 5.18 -3.28 20.37
C ARG A 130 5.07 -4.56 21.19
N LYS A 131 4.43 -5.62 20.67
CA LYS A 131 4.37 -6.93 21.33
C LYS A 131 5.76 -7.54 21.48
N LEU A 132 6.59 -7.50 20.44
CA LEU A 132 7.98 -7.98 20.49
C LEU A 132 8.81 -7.26 21.55
N LYS A 133 8.67 -5.93 21.67
CA LYS A 133 9.37 -5.13 22.68
C LYS A 133 8.89 -5.43 24.12
N LYS A 134 7.61 -5.74 24.31
CA LYS A 134 7.03 -6.05 25.63
C LYS A 134 7.39 -7.48 26.10
N SER A 135 7.61 -8.41 25.18
CA SER A 135 8.07 -9.78 25.46
C SER A 135 9.58 -9.89 25.72
N SER A 136 10.31 -8.78 25.71
CA SER A 136 11.71 -8.72 26.16
C SER A 136 11.74 -8.21 27.62
N PRO A 137 11.58 -9.07 28.64
CA PRO A 137 11.90 -8.66 29.99
C PRO A 137 13.41 -8.38 30.09
N GLN A 138 13.75 -7.30 30.79
CA GLN A 138 15.08 -6.83 31.23
C GLN A 138 15.83 -5.86 30.30
N ALA A 139 15.67 -4.58 30.62
CA ALA A 139 16.80 -3.65 30.77
C ALA A 139 16.35 -2.54 31.75
N LYS A 140 16.28 -2.89 33.04
CA LYS A 140 16.52 -1.94 34.11
C LYS A 140 17.93 -2.22 34.63
#